data_AF-B7RG03-F1
#
_entry.id   AF-B7RG03-F1
#
_cell.length_a   1.000
_cell.length_b   1.000
_cell.length_c   1.000
_cell.angle_alpha   90.00
_cell.angle_beta   90.00
_cell.angle_gamma   90.00
#
_symmetry.space_group_name_H-M   'P 1'
#
loop_
_entity.id
_entity.type
_entity.pdbx_description
1 polymer ?
#
loop_
_entity_poly.entity_id
_entity_poly.type
_entity_poly.pdbx_seq_one_letter_code
_entity_poly.pdbx_strand_id
1 'polypeptide(L)'
;MTQAQGFRGKALSALTNQIGVYALCDLDQQPIYVGQSVDGIRTRVRRHLTSARSDVIANRQIDVWEIAFVWAWPVYTKAQVEPLERSIFAHYDAELPLMNGKAMVPGDDTIIWPDKQVVQVIEEDERQSRLTPSSRLPRQIKQYDLLVDYILTVKGAPHLKRSLDAHFERMVRYHQRFL
;
A
#
# COMPACT_ATOMS: atom_id res chain seq x y z
N MET A 1 -9.63 -5.16 22.65
CA MET A 1 -9.22 -4.50 21.39
C MET A 1 -8.73 -3.12 21.74
N THR A 2 -7.61 -2.67 21.18
CA THR A 2 -7.17 -1.28 21.38
C THR A 2 -8.12 -0.32 20.64
N GLN A 3 -8.17 0.95 21.05
CA GLN A 3 -8.97 1.97 20.36
C GLN A 3 -8.64 2.03 18.86
N ALA A 4 -7.35 2.02 18.52
CA ALA A 4 -6.87 1.97 17.14
C ALA A 4 -7.37 0.74 16.35
N GLN A 5 -7.42 -0.45 16.97
CA GLN A 5 -8.01 -1.64 16.35
C GLN A 5 -9.51 -1.50 16.12
N GLY A 6 -10.22 -0.86 17.06
CA GLY A 6 -11.64 -0.56 16.96
C GLY A 6 -11.96 0.39 15.81
N PHE A 7 -11.24 1.52 15.73
CA PHE A 7 -11.38 2.48 14.64
C PHE A 7 -11.14 1.83 13.29
N ARG A 8 -10.01 1.12 13.14
CA ARG A 8 -9.67 0.44 11.88
C ARG A 8 -10.73 -0.58 11.48
N GLY A 9 -11.26 -1.36 12.43
CA GLY A 9 -12.33 -2.31 12.17
C GLY A 9 -13.60 -1.64 11.63
N LYS A 10 -13.99 -0.51 12.22
CA LYS A 10 -15.13 0.30 11.78
C LYS A 10 -14.87 0.95 10.41
N ALA A 11 -13.70 1.51 10.19
CA ALA A 11 -13.32 2.10 8.91
C ALA A 11 -13.38 1.05 7.77
N LEU A 12 -12.78 -0.13 8.00
CA LEU A 12 -12.77 -1.20 7.02
C LEU A 12 -14.15 -1.79 6.75
N SER A 13 -15.13 -1.66 7.67
CA SER A 13 -16.49 -2.12 7.40
C SER A 13 -17.18 -1.27 6.33
N ALA A 14 -16.82 0.01 6.21
CA ALA A 14 -17.31 0.92 5.17
C ALA A 14 -16.66 0.67 3.80
N LEU A 15 -15.49 0.03 3.74
CA LEU A 15 -14.81 -0.31 2.48
C LEU A 15 -15.63 -1.34 1.69
N THR A 16 -15.72 -1.14 0.38
CA THR A 16 -16.44 -2.06 -0.51
C THR A 16 -15.87 -3.48 -0.46
N ASN A 17 -16.76 -4.47 -0.53
CA ASN A 17 -16.39 -5.89 -0.63
C ASN A 17 -16.61 -6.47 -2.01
N GLN A 18 -16.87 -5.61 -3.00
CA GLN A 18 -16.87 -6.02 -4.40
C GLN A 18 -15.47 -6.45 -4.84
N ILE A 19 -15.40 -7.14 -5.96
CA ILE A 19 -14.14 -7.42 -6.65
C ILE A 19 -13.60 -6.13 -7.27
N GLY A 20 -12.30 -6.09 -7.55
CA GLY A 20 -11.65 -4.96 -8.19
C GLY A 20 -10.26 -4.70 -7.65
N VAL A 21 -9.84 -3.44 -7.72
CA VAL A 21 -8.49 -2.99 -7.41
C VAL A 21 -8.51 -2.13 -6.16
N TYR A 22 -7.44 -2.17 -5.38
CA TYR A 22 -7.24 -1.30 -4.23
C TYR A 22 -5.81 -0.75 -4.21
N ALA A 23 -5.65 0.39 -3.54
CA ALA A 23 -4.35 0.92 -3.19
C ALA A 23 -4.24 1.07 -1.67
N LEU A 24 -3.11 0.65 -1.11
CA LEU A 24 -2.71 1.04 0.24
C LEU A 24 -1.96 2.37 0.09
N CYS A 25 -2.35 3.37 0.88
CA CYS A 25 -1.80 4.71 0.77
C CYS A 25 -1.16 5.13 2.09
N ASP A 26 -0.08 5.89 1.99
CA ASP A 26 0.70 6.37 3.12
C ASP A 26 -0.03 7.45 3.94
N LEU A 27 0.68 8.01 4.92
CA LEU A 27 0.19 9.06 5.80
C LEU A 27 -0.16 10.37 5.04
N ASP A 28 0.43 10.61 3.87
CA ASP A 28 0.15 11.74 2.98
C ASP A 28 -0.96 11.44 1.96
N GLN A 29 -1.63 10.29 2.09
CA GLN A 29 -2.65 9.81 1.16
C GLN A 29 -2.08 9.48 -0.24
N GLN A 30 -0.80 9.14 -0.35
CA GLN A 30 -0.19 8.72 -1.61
C GLN A 30 -0.15 7.19 -1.73
N PRO A 31 -0.51 6.59 -2.88
CA PRO A 31 -0.38 5.14 -3.08
C PRO A 31 1.05 4.66 -2.86
N ILE A 32 1.21 3.58 -2.09
CA ILE A 32 2.48 2.89 -1.87
C ILE A 32 2.46 1.45 -2.38
N TYR A 33 1.26 0.89 -2.55
CA TYR A 33 1.04 -0.46 -3.05
C TYR A 33 -0.30 -0.52 -3.77
N VAL A 34 -0.33 -1.13 -4.95
CA VAL A 34 -1.57 -1.43 -5.68
C VAL A 34 -1.75 -2.94 -5.72
N GLY A 35 -2.97 -3.42 -5.51
CA GLY A 35 -3.29 -4.83 -5.64
C GLY A 35 -4.72 -5.06 -6.07
N GLN A 36 -5.00 -6.26 -6.54
CA GLN A 36 -6.35 -6.69 -6.89
C GLN A 36 -6.95 -7.73 -5.94
N SER A 37 -8.27 -7.87 -6.00
CA SER A 37 -9.01 -8.95 -5.34
C SER A 37 -10.24 -9.39 -6.15
N VAL A 38 -10.36 -10.71 -6.35
CA VAL A 38 -11.57 -11.36 -6.90
C VAL A 38 -12.43 -12.03 -5.83
N ASP A 39 -11.99 -11.99 -4.57
CA ASP A 39 -12.69 -12.52 -3.39
C ASP A 39 -13.31 -11.41 -2.52
N GLY A 40 -13.18 -10.16 -2.98
CA GLY A 40 -13.63 -8.95 -2.30
C GLY A 40 -12.46 -8.08 -1.81
N ILE A 41 -12.50 -6.79 -2.14
CA ILE A 41 -11.46 -5.80 -1.79
C ILE A 41 -11.29 -5.71 -0.26
N ARG A 42 -12.38 -5.49 0.47
CA ARG A 42 -12.35 -5.43 1.95
C ARG A 42 -11.74 -6.67 2.59
N THR A 43 -12.08 -7.87 2.12
CA THR A 43 -11.49 -9.12 2.63
C THR A 43 -9.97 -9.12 2.48
N ARG A 44 -9.47 -8.74 1.29
CA ARG A 44 -8.03 -8.73 0.99
C ARG A 44 -7.28 -7.66 1.78
N VAL A 45 -7.80 -6.44 1.80
CA VAL A 45 -7.24 -5.31 2.57
C VAL A 45 -7.20 -5.63 4.06
N ARG A 46 -8.27 -6.20 4.62
CA ARG A 46 -8.29 -6.59 6.04
C ARG A 46 -7.18 -7.58 6.35
N ARG A 47 -6.95 -8.59 5.48
CA ARG A 47 -5.84 -9.54 5.65
C ARG A 47 -4.50 -8.82 5.71
N HIS A 48 -4.23 -7.86 4.83
CA HIS A 48 -3.00 -7.07 4.84
C HIS A 48 -2.82 -6.30 6.16
N LEU A 49 -3.88 -5.67 6.66
CA LEU A 49 -3.81 -4.79 7.82
C LEU A 49 -3.86 -5.50 9.18
N THR A 50 -4.27 -6.77 9.23
CA THR A 50 -4.42 -7.50 10.50
C THR A 50 -3.55 -8.74 10.61
N SER A 51 -2.97 -9.25 9.53
CA SER A 51 -2.17 -10.48 9.53
C SER A 51 -0.72 -10.20 9.16
N ALA A 52 0.18 -10.47 10.11
CA ALA A 52 1.63 -10.49 9.84
C ALA A 52 2.05 -11.57 8.83
N ARG A 53 1.15 -12.52 8.50
CA ARG A 53 1.39 -13.58 7.51
C ARG A 53 0.99 -13.19 6.08
N SER A 54 0.43 -12.01 5.86
CA SER A 54 0.21 -11.52 4.51
C SER A 54 1.56 -11.39 3.79
N ASP A 55 1.72 -11.93 2.59
CA ASP A 55 3.00 -11.90 1.85
C ASP A 55 3.64 -10.50 1.81
N VAL A 56 2.85 -9.47 1.49
CA VAL A 56 3.29 -8.06 1.44
C VAL A 56 3.87 -7.56 2.78
N ILE A 57 3.41 -8.09 3.91
CA ILE A 57 3.88 -7.72 5.26
C ILE A 57 4.98 -8.67 5.75
N ALA A 58 4.82 -9.97 5.47
CA ALA A 58 5.77 -11.02 5.83
C ALA A 58 7.12 -10.81 5.14
N ASN A 59 7.09 -10.38 3.88
CA ASN A 59 8.28 -10.10 3.06
C ASN A 59 8.83 -8.69 3.27
N ARG A 60 8.35 -7.95 4.29
CA ARG A 60 8.78 -6.59 4.64
C ARG A 60 8.60 -5.57 3.50
N GLN A 61 7.72 -5.86 2.56
CA GLN A 61 7.48 -4.99 1.41
C GLN A 61 6.73 -3.72 1.82
N ILE A 62 5.73 -3.84 2.70
CA ILE A 62 4.97 -2.72 3.25
C ILE A 62 4.97 -2.74 4.77
N ASP A 63 5.09 -1.56 5.37
CA ASP A 63 4.83 -1.35 6.78
C ASP A 63 3.37 -0.94 7.03
N VAL A 64 2.65 -1.72 7.84
CA VAL A 64 1.26 -1.40 8.24
C VAL A 64 1.17 -0.07 9.00
N TRP A 65 2.25 0.35 9.66
CA TRP A 65 2.30 1.63 10.35
C TRP A 65 2.19 2.82 9.38
N GLU A 66 2.65 2.67 8.15
CA GLU A 66 2.62 3.74 7.14
C GLU A 66 1.23 3.92 6.52
N ILE A 67 0.36 2.90 6.59
CA ILE A 67 -0.94 2.91 5.90
C ILE A 67 -1.96 3.73 6.67
N ALA A 68 -2.33 4.91 6.14
CA ALA A 68 -3.41 5.73 6.67
C ALA A 68 -4.69 5.66 5.84
N PHE A 69 -4.59 5.40 4.54
CA PHE A 69 -5.76 5.35 3.66
C PHE A 69 -5.76 4.10 2.78
N VAL A 70 -6.97 3.71 2.37
CA VAL A 70 -7.21 2.69 1.38
C VAL A 70 -8.08 3.29 0.29
N TRP A 71 -7.62 3.18 -0.94
CA TRP A 71 -8.44 3.49 -2.12
C TRP A 71 -8.97 2.20 -2.71
N ALA A 72 -10.19 2.22 -3.25
CA ALA A 72 -10.80 1.06 -3.87
C ALA A 72 -11.56 1.45 -5.14
N TRP A 73 -11.35 0.67 -6.20
CA TRP A 73 -12.04 0.75 -7.48
C TRP A 73 -12.79 -0.56 -7.72
N PRO A 74 -14.07 -0.63 -7.32
CA PRO A 74 -14.87 -1.82 -7.55
C PRO A 74 -15.18 -1.99 -9.05
N VAL A 75 -15.24 -3.24 -9.50
CA VAL A 75 -15.66 -3.58 -10.86
C VAL A 75 -16.77 -4.62 -10.84
N TYR A 76 -17.49 -4.74 -11.95
CA TYR A 76 -18.62 -5.66 -12.06
C TYR A 76 -18.20 -7.06 -12.48
N THR A 77 -17.10 -7.20 -13.23
CA THR A 77 -16.67 -8.48 -13.79
C THR A 77 -15.18 -8.77 -13.52
N LYS A 78 -14.83 -10.06 -13.38
CA LYS A 78 -13.45 -10.49 -13.14
C LYS A 78 -12.50 -10.08 -14.27
N ALA A 79 -12.99 -10.02 -15.51
CA ALA A 79 -12.20 -9.63 -16.67
C ALA A 79 -11.73 -8.17 -16.62
N GLN A 80 -12.42 -7.30 -15.86
CA GLN A 80 -12.03 -5.90 -15.69
C GLN A 80 -10.92 -5.70 -14.66
N VAL A 81 -10.67 -6.67 -13.79
CA VAL A 81 -9.79 -6.48 -12.62
C VAL A 81 -8.34 -6.31 -13.05
N GLU A 82 -7.80 -7.22 -13.86
CA GLU A 82 -6.39 -7.19 -14.24
C GLU A 82 -6.03 -5.99 -15.15
N PRO A 83 -6.81 -5.63 -16.19
CA PRO A 83 -6.55 -4.42 -16.97
C PRO A 83 -6.58 -3.15 -16.12
N LEU A 84 -7.53 -3.07 -15.18
CA LEU A 84 -7.63 -1.94 -14.26
C LEU A 84 -6.43 -1.89 -13.30
N GLU A 85 -5.98 -3.02 -12.76
CA GLU A 85 -4.81 -3.10 -11.89
C GLU A 85 -3.56 -2.59 -12.61
N ARG A 86 -3.32 -3.05 -13.83
CA ARG A 86 -2.17 -2.61 -14.64
C ARG A 86 -2.22 -1.12 -14.95
N SER A 87 -3.40 -0.61 -15.31
CA SER A 87 -3.59 0.82 -15.63
C SER A 87 -3.34 1.71 -14.40
N ILE A 88 -3.95 1.38 -13.26
CA ILE A 88 -3.77 2.09 -11.99
C ILE A 88 -2.32 2.00 -11.51
N PHE A 89 -1.73 0.81 -11.56
CA PHE A 89 -0.34 0.60 -11.19
C PHE A 89 0.58 1.50 -12.01
N ALA A 90 0.50 1.43 -13.33
CA ALA A 90 1.38 2.16 -14.23
C ALA A 90 1.29 3.67 -14.04
N HIS A 91 0.09 4.21 -13.80
CA HIS A 91 -0.11 5.63 -13.53
C HIS A 91 0.58 6.08 -12.24
N TYR A 92 0.27 5.46 -11.10
CA TYR A 92 0.82 5.91 -9.81
C TYR A 92 2.29 5.56 -9.62
N ASP A 93 2.75 4.45 -10.22
CA ASP A 93 4.16 4.09 -10.21
C ASP A 93 5.04 5.08 -11.00
N ALA A 94 4.50 5.68 -12.06
CA ALA A 94 5.18 6.73 -12.82
C ALA A 94 5.27 8.07 -12.05
N GLU A 95 4.31 8.36 -11.15
CA GLU A 95 4.33 9.57 -10.31
C GLU A 95 5.31 9.43 -9.14
N LEU A 96 5.24 8.30 -8.44
CA LEU A 96 6.09 7.96 -7.32
C LEU A 96 6.16 6.43 -7.19
N PRO A 97 7.35 5.82 -7.38
CA PRO A 97 7.45 4.36 -7.45
C PRO A 97 6.71 3.64 -6.34
N LEU A 98 5.92 2.66 -6.76
CA LEU A 98 5.17 1.80 -5.85
C LEU A 98 6.11 0.71 -5.32
N MET A 99 5.89 0.30 -4.09
CA MET A 99 6.67 -0.75 -3.43
C MET A 99 6.27 -2.15 -3.93
N ASN A 100 5.46 -2.27 -4.99
CA ASN A 100 5.16 -3.56 -5.62
C ASN A 100 6.46 -4.23 -6.09
N GLY A 101 6.67 -5.50 -5.72
CA GLY A 101 7.86 -6.25 -6.14
C GLY A 101 7.93 -6.54 -7.64
N LYS A 102 6.86 -6.31 -8.40
CA LYS A 102 6.82 -6.52 -9.85
C LYS A 102 6.33 -5.26 -10.54
N ALA A 103 7.07 -4.81 -11.55
CA ALA A 103 6.61 -3.81 -12.48
C ALA A 103 5.46 -4.37 -13.33
N MET A 104 4.41 -3.59 -13.52
CA MET A 104 3.35 -3.90 -14.47
C MET A 104 3.45 -2.94 -15.64
N VAL A 105 3.41 -3.50 -16.85
CA VAL A 105 3.36 -2.69 -18.07
C VAL A 105 1.89 -2.36 -18.34
N PRO A 106 1.54 -1.09 -18.62
CA PRO A 106 0.19 -0.76 -19.05
C PRO A 106 -0.14 -1.52 -20.33
N GLY A 107 -1.40 -1.96 -20.47
CA GLY A 107 -1.88 -2.44 -21.76
C GLY A 107 -2.02 -1.27 -22.75
N ASP A 108 -2.17 -1.59 -24.03
CA ASP A 108 -2.39 -0.58 -25.08
C ASP A 108 -3.77 0.09 -24.97
N ASP A 109 -4.72 -0.56 -24.29
CA ASP A 109 -6.09 -0.06 -24.12
C ASP A 109 -6.17 1.06 -23.07
N THR A 110 -6.83 2.15 -23.44
CA THR A 110 -7.21 3.20 -22.48
C THR A 110 -8.36 2.69 -21.62
N ILE A 111 -8.06 2.39 -20.35
CA ILE A 111 -9.04 1.93 -19.37
C ILE A 111 -9.66 3.14 -18.67
N ILE A 112 -10.99 3.28 -18.74
CA ILE A 112 -11.73 4.24 -17.93
C ILE A 112 -11.83 3.69 -16.50
N TRP A 113 -11.36 4.47 -15.54
CA TRP A 113 -11.41 4.07 -14.14
C TRP A 113 -12.77 4.37 -13.53
N PRO A 114 -13.32 3.46 -12.71
CA PRO A 114 -14.44 3.78 -11.83
C PRO A 114 -14.08 4.90 -10.85
N ASP A 115 -15.08 5.54 -10.26
CA ASP A 115 -14.84 6.44 -9.13
C ASP A 115 -14.19 5.67 -7.97
N LYS A 116 -13.13 6.26 -7.40
CA LYS A 116 -12.42 5.65 -6.28
C LYS A 116 -13.15 5.92 -4.98
N GLN A 117 -13.39 4.87 -4.20
CA GLN A 117 -13.73 4.99 -2.80
C GLN A 117 -12.46 5.28 -1.99
N VAL A 118 -12.48 6.25 -1.09
CA VAL A 118 -11.38 6.57 -0.17
C VAL A 118 -11.81 6.29 1.26
N VAL A 119 -11.03 5.49 1.99
CA VAL A 119 -11.29 5.14 3.40
C VAL A 119 -10.03 5.39 4.23
N GLN A 120 -10.13 6.23 5.25
CA GLN A 120 -9.08 6.41 6.26
C GLN A 120 -9.15 5.28 7.30
N VAL A 121 -8.03 4.61 7.57
CA VAL A 121 -7.96 3.38 8.39
C VAL A 121 -7.23 3.53 9.72
N ILE A 122 -6.86 4.77 10.08
CA ILE A 122 -6.34 5.18 11.39
C ILE A 122 -7.00 6.51 11.80
N GLU A 123 -7.05 6.80 13.09
CA GLU A 123 -7.60 8.08 13.56
C GLU A 123 -6.77 9.26 13.07
N GLU A 124 -7.38 10.44 12.91
CA GLU A 124 -6.67 11.61 12.37
C GLU A 124 -5.57 12.10 13.32
N ASP A 125 -5.84 12.14 14.62
CA ASP A 125 -4.83 12.50 15.62
C ASP A 125 -3.64 11.53 15.61
N GLU A 126 -3.92 10.24 15.39
CA GLU A 126 -2.89 9.23 15.20
C GLU A 126 -2.10 9.47 13.90
N ARG A 127 -2.77 9.79 12.78
CA ARG A 127 -2.10 10.12 11.52
C ARG A 127 -1.18 11.33 11.68
N GLN A 128 -1.65 12.40 12.31
CA GLN A 128 -0.87 13.62 12.53
C GLN A 128 0.34 13.37 13.43
N SER A 129 0.18 12.58 14.49
CA SER A 129 1.29 12.15 15.34
C SER A 129 2.34 11.36 14.54
N ARG A 130 1.91 10.42 13.71
CA ARG A 130 2.81 9.62 12.86
C ARG A 130 3.48 10.45 11.76
N LEU A 131 2.85 11.52 11.26
CA LEU A 131 3.41 12.41 10.24
C LEU A 131 4.61 13.21 10.74
N THR A 132 4.75 13.39 12.06
CA THR A 132 5.88 14.14 12.63
C THR A 132 7.21 13.56 12.14
N PRO A 133 8.15 14.40 11.64
CA PRO A 133 9.41 13.91 11.08
C PRO A 133 10.22 13.04 12.08
N SER A 134 10.17 13.39 13.37
CA SER A 134 10.80 12.64 14.46
C SER A 134 10.19 11.24 14.68
N SER A 135 8.96 10.99 14.23
CA SER A 135 8.32 9.67 14.28
C SER A 135 8.48 8.91 12.96
N ARG A 136 8.19 9.57 11.84
CA ARG A 136 8.13 8.94 10.52
C ARG A 136 9.50 8.55 9.99
N LEU A 137 10.50 9.44 10.06
CA LEU A 137 11.81 9.18 9.47
C LEU A 137 12.52 7.98 10.13
N PRO A 138 12.61 7.87 11.47
CA PRO A 138 13.19 6.69 12.10
C PRO A 138 12.45 5.39 11.75
N ARG A 139 11.12 5.46 11.60
CA ARG A 139 10.31 4.31 11.20
C ARG A 139 10.63 3.86 9.77
N GLN A 140 10.77 4.79 8.85
CA GLN A 140 11.13 4.52 7.45
C GLN A 140 12.54 3.94 7.33
N ILE A 141 13.52 4.48 8.06
CA ILE A 141 14.89 3.91 8.14
C ILE A 141 14.84 2.47 8.65
N LYS A 142 14.09 2.21 9.73
CA LYS A 142 13.94 0.86 10.27
C LYS A 142 13.25 -0.09 9.29
N GLN A 143 12.24 0.37 8.56
CA GLN A 143 11.57 -0.46 7.56
C GLN A 143 12.49 -0.82 6.40
N TYR A 144 13.29 0.15 5.95
CA TYR A 144 14.30 -0.06 4.91
C TYR A 144 15.33 -1.10 5.35
N ASP A 145 15.87 -0.97 6.56
CA ASP A 145 16.80 -1.92 7.18
C ASP A 145 16.22 -3.35 7.24
N LEU A 146 14.99 -3.49 7.73
CA LEU A 146 14.29 -4.79 7.78
C LEU A 146 14.11 -5.42 6.39
N LEU A 147 13.90 -4.62 5.34
CA LEU A 147 13.78 -5.11 3.98
C LEU A 147 15.13 -5.55 3.41
N VAL A 148 16.20 -4.80 3.69
CA VAL A 148 17.58 -5.18 3.32
C VAL A 148 17.94 -6.52 3.96
N ASP A 149 17.74 -6.65 5.27
CA ASP A 149 18.01 -7.90 6.01
C ASP A 149 17.23 -9.07 5.43
N TYR A 150 15.95 -8.87 5.11
CA TYR A 150 15.12 -9.91 4.50
C TYR A 150 15.69 -10.36 3.14
N ILE A 151 16.07 -9.42 2.27
CA ILE A 151 16.63 -9.72 0.95
C ILE A 151 17.96 -10.48 1.05
N LEU A 152 18.80 -10.15 2.02
CA LEU A 152 20.10 -10.81 2.22
C LEU A 152 19.96 -12.21 2.82
N THR A 153 18.95 -12.43 3.67
CA THR A 153 18.77 -13.70 4.38
C THR A 153 17.90 -14.71 3.63
N VAL A 154 16.92 -14.24 2.86
CA VAL A 154 15.97 -15.11 2.15
C VAL A 154 16.39 -15.33 0.70
N LYS A 155 16.62 -16.60 0.33
CA LYS A 155 16.87 -16.98 -1.07
C LYS A 155 15.66 -16.68 -1.95
N GLY A 156 15.87 -16.13 -3.13
CA GLY A 156 14.81 -15.95 -4.13
C GLY A 156 13.96 -14.68 -3.99
N ALA A 157 14.53 -13.61 -3.43
CA ALA A 157 13.88 -12.30 -3.28
C ALA A 157 14.24 -11.21 -4.34
N PRO A 158 14.66 -11.50 -5.60
CA PRO A 158 15.13 -10.45 -6.51
C PRO A 158 14.05 -9.43 -6.87
N HIS A 159 12.77 -9.84 -6.83
CA HIS A 159 11.62 -8.96 -7.03
C HIS A 159 11.51 -7.87 -5.96
N LEU A 160 12.01 -8.09 -4.75
CA LEU A 160 11.99 -7.09 -3.68
C LEU A 160 13.01 -5.97 -3.86
N LYS A 161 13.99 -6.10 -4.77
CA LYS A 161 14.95 -5.03 -5.06
C LYS A 161 14.25 -3.76 -5.57
N ARG A 162 13.24 -3.93 -6.42
CA ARG A 162 12.40 -2.81 -6.86
C ARG A 162 11.67 -2.14 -5.70
N SER A 163 11.15 -2.94 -4.76
CA SER A 163 10.52 -2.39 -3.56
C SER A 163 11.53 -1.63 -2.70
N LEU A 164 12.76 -2.13 -2.59
CA LEU A 164 13.84 -1.47 -1.85
C LEU A 164 14.17 -0.10 -2.45
N ASP A 165 14.32 -0.02 -3.78
CA ASP A 165 14.56 1.24 -4.49
C ASP A 165 13.42 2.25 -4.24
N ALA A 166 12.16 1.80 -4.34
CA ALA A 166 10.99 2.62 -4.05
C ALA A 166 10.96 3.14 -2.60
N HIS A 167 11.37 2.32 -1.62
CA HIS A 167 11.53 2.77 -0.23
C HIS A 167 12.61 3.84 -0.10
N PHE A 168 13.75 3.68 -0.78
CA PHE A 168 14.84 4.65 -0.73
C PHE A 168 14.41 6.01 -1.27
N GLU A 169 13.78 6.05 -2.45
CA GLU A 169 13.30 7.30 -3.06
C GLU A 169 12.31 8.05 -2.16
N ARG A 170 11.40 7.32 -1.52
CA ARG A 170 10.44 7.90 -0.56
C ARG A 170 11.14 8.39 0.70
N MET A 171 12.08 7.63 1.23
CA MET A 171 12.88 8.02 2.40
C MET A 171 13.67 9.31 2.14
N VAL A 172 14.25 9.49 0.95
CA VAL A 172 14.91 10.74 0.56
C VAL A 172 13.96 11.93 0.63
N ARG A 173 12.72 11.78 0.14
CA ARG A 173 11.70 12.85 0.23
C ARG A 173 11.34 13.17 1.68
N TYR A 174 11.21 12.17 2.55
CA TYR A 174 10.90 12.40 3.96
C TYR A 174 12.07 13.01 4.72
N HIS A 175 13.30 12.60 4.40
CA HIS A 175 14.51 13.20 4.94
C HIS A 175 14.59 14.69 4.58
N GLN A 176 14.27 15.07 3.34
CA GLN A 176 14.24 16.48 2.93
C GLN A 176 13.21 17.32 3.70
N ARG A 177 12.11 16.72 4.19
CA ARG A 177 11.13 17.40 5.05
C ARG A 177 11.56 17.49 6.52
N PHE A 178 12.55 16.70 6.93
CA PHE A 178 13.10 16.71 8.28
C PHE A 178 14.13 17.82 8.48
N LEU A 179 14.92 18.12 7.45
CA LEU A 179 15.89 19.22 7.41
C LEU A 179 15.19 20.58 7.40
#